data_AF-A0A1E5AHH4-F1
#
_entry.id   AF-A0A1E5AHH4-F1
#
_cell.length_a   1.000
_cell.length_b   1.000
_cell.length_c   1.000
_cell.angle_alpha   90.00
_cell.angle_beta   90.00
_cell.angle_gamma   90.00
#
_symmetry.space_group_name_H-M   'P 1'
#
loop_
_entity.id
_entity.type
_entity.pdbx_description
1 polymer ?
#
loop_
_entity_poly.entity_id
_entity_poly.type
_entity_poly.pdbx_seq_one_letter_code
_entity_poly.pdbx_strand_id
1 'polypeptide(L)'
;MAQAVRLACANRHANCQMEVFSLRGLSDAEAGLCISGMPSHAIVIDFTHEAALHRLLELSSSAPFSLITGTSGLHPEHYALLRQRAEHSAVLSVGNFSMGALLAKAQIELAASFAQKLGGWEAAVVDLHHSEKADSPSATAISWRDAWESRVEDSAAPISSLRMGDGVSEHLFVAAGAGERIEVTHRLLNRSSSAAGVMIGIGFIQSCPAGLYHEDSLINFVMQRESDEA
;
A
#
# COMPACT_ATOMS: atom_id res chain seq x y z
N MET A 1 -2.48 -11.19 -17.66
CA MET A 1 -2.57 -12.51 -16.98
C MET A 1 -2.01 -12.39 -15.57
N ALA A 2 -2.87 -12.36 -14.54
CA ALA A 2 -2.55 -12.73 -13.15
C ALA A 2 -3.88 -12.75 -12.36
N GLN A 3 -4.39 -13.94 -12.06
CA GLN A 3 -5.69 -14.16 -11.36
C GLN A 3 -5.51 -14.96 -10.06
N ALA A 4 -4.34 -14.88 -9.41
CA ALA A 4 -4.02 -15.69 -8.24
C ALA A 4 -3.99 -14.84 -6.96
N VAL A 5 -5.01 -14.98 -6.11
CA VAL A 5 -5.01 -14.46 -4.73
C VAL A 5 -4.05 -15.31 -3.91
N ARG A 6 -2.88 -14.77 -3.54
CA ARG A 6 -1.88 -15.51 -2.76
C ARG A 6 -2.21 -15.45 -1.27
N LEU A 7 -3.05 -16.37 -0.83
CA LEU A 7 -3.30 -16.61 0.58
C LEU A 7 -1.97 -16.96 1.29
N ALA A 8 -1.77 -16.56 2.55
CA ALA A 8 -0.53 -16.85 3.29
C ALA A 8 -0.81 -16.92 4.79
N CYS A 9 -1.02 -18.13 5.33
CA CYS A 9 -1.27 -18.30 6.76
C CYS A 9 0.01 -18.07 7.59
N ALA A 10 0.19 -16.86 8.11
CA ALA A 10 1.32 -16.56 9.00
C ALA A 10 0.89 -16.66 10.47
N ASN A 11 1.29 -17.75 11.14
CA ASN A 11 1.16 -17.91 12.59
C ASN A 11 2.37 -17.30 13.33
N ARG A 12 2.17 -16.84 14.58
CA ARG A 12 3.24 -16.29 15.46
C ARG A 12 4.30 -17.32 15.89
N HIS A 13 4.08 -18.60 15.65
CA HIS A 13 5.01 -19.66 16.02
C HIS A 13 6.01 -19.94 14.89
N ALA A 14 7.22 -20.40 15.25
CA ALA A 14 8.40 -20.59 14.40
C ALA A 14 8.23 -21.42 13.09
N ASN A 15 7.02 -21.89 12.78
CA ASN A 15 6.64 -22.58 11.54
C ASN A 15 5.55 -21.79 10.79
N CYS A 16 5.91 -20.64 10.21
CA CYS A 16 5.03 -19.93 9.26
C CYS A 16 4.85 -20.81 8.01
N GLN A 17 3.62 -21.30 7.77
CA GLN A 17 3.28 -22.07 6.57
C GLN A 17 2.60 -21.16 5.56
N MET A 18 3.35 -20.70 4.57
CA MET A 18 2.80 -19.96 3.44
C MET A 18 2.22 -20.94 2.42
N GLU A 19 0.90 -20.95 2.27
CA GLU A 19 0.21 -21.76 1.27
C GLU A 19 -0.37 -20.87 0.18
N VAL A 20 0.16 -20.96 -1.04
CA VAL A 20 -0.37 -20.19 -2.17
C VAL A 20 -1.62 -20.87 -2.72
N PHE A 21 -2.73 -20.15 -2.70
CA PHE A 21 -3.99 -20.59 -3.30
C PHE A 21 -4.35 -19.73 -4.51
N SER A 22 -5.39 -20.12 -5.25
CA SER A 22 -5.92 -19.36 -6.36
C SER A 22 -7.42 -19.55 -6.43
N LEU A 23 -8.18 -18.46 -6.41
CA LEU A 23 -9.64 -18.49 -6.61
C LEU A 23 -10.03 -18.58 -8.09
N ARG A 24 -9.04 -18.58 -9.00
CA ARG A 24 -9.27 -18.69 -10.44
C ARG A 24 -9.94 -20.01 -10.80
N GLY A 25 -11.02 -19.92 -11.58
CA GLY A 25 -11.73 -21.09 -12.09
C GLY A 25 -12.65 -21.77 -11.08
N LEU A 26 -12.62 -21.37 -9.81
CA LEU A 26 -13.61 -21.77 -8.81
C LEU A 26 -14.90 -20.99 -9.04
N SER A 27 -16.05 -21.65 -8.86
CA SER A 27 -17.34 -21.00 -8.63
C SER A 27 -17.34 -20.22 -7.31
N ASP A 28 -18.32 -19.34 -7.12
CA ASP A 28 -18.46 -18.56 -5.87
C ASP A 28 -18.71 -19.46 -4.66
N ALA A 29 -19.43 -20.58 -4.84
CA ALA A 29 -19.65 -21.57 -3.80
C ALA A 29 -18.33 -22.26 -3.37
N GLU A 30 -17.51 -22.68 -4.33
CA GLU A 30 -16.21 -23.32 -4.06
C GLU A 30 -15.24 -22.34 -3.40
N ALA A 31 -15.16 -21.11 -3.92
CA ALA A 31 -14.31 -20.07 -3.34
C ALA A 31 -14.76 -19.70 -1.91
N GLY A 32 -16.07 -19.59 -1.66
CA GLY A 32 -16.63 -19.34 -0.33
C GLY A 32 -16.33 -20.47 0.67
N LEU A 33 -16.37 -21.73 0.25
CA LEU A 33 -15.95 -22.87 1.08
C LEU A 33 -14.47 -22.81 1.45
N CYS A 34 -13.59 -22.45 0.51
CA CYS A 34 -12.16 -22.26 0.81
C CYS A 34 -11.93 -21.13 1.82
N ILE A 35 -12.60 -19.99 1.64
CA ILE A 35 -12.49 -18.80 2.50
C ILE A 35 -13.01 -19.08 3.91
N SER A 36 -14.18 -19.72 4.02
CA SER A 36 -14.79 -20.05 5.32
C SER A 36 -14.03 -21.12 6.10
N GLY A 37 -13.29 -22.00 5.42
CA GLY A 37 -12.44 -23.02 6.06
C GLY A 37 -11.12 -22.50 6.62
N MET A 38 -10.79 -21.21 6.43
CA MET A 38 -9.52 -20.65 6.88
C MET A 38 -9.45 -20.52 8.41
N PRO A 39 -8.26 -20.72 9.01
CA PRO A 39 -8.05 -20.42 10.41
C PRO A 39 -8.33 -18.95 10.72
N SER A 40 -8.86 -18.66 11.91
CA SER A 40 -9.13 -17.29 12.35
C SER A 40 -7.87 -16.41 12.48
N HIS A 41 -6.70 -17.01 12.60
CA HIS A 41 -5.41 -16.32 12.65
C HIS A 41 -4.74 -16.19 11.27
N ALA A 42 -5.40 -16.63 10.19
CA ALA A 42 -4.82 -16.52 8.86
C ALA A 42 -4.69 -15.06 8.44
N ILE A 43 -3.70 -14.80 7.57
CA ILE A 43 -3.50 -13.52 6.91
C ILE A 43 -3.65 -13.78 5.41
N VAL A 44 -4.50 -13.01 4.75
CA VAL A 44 -4.70 -13.09 3.30
C VAL A 44 -3.89 -12.00 2.66
N ILE A 45 -3.04 -12.34 1.68
CA ILE A 45 -2.20 -11.38 0.98
C ILE A 45 -2.68 -11.26 -0.47
N ASP A 46 -3.22 -10.11 -0.82
CA ASP A 46 -3.82 -9.86 -2.12
C ASP A 46 -2.98 -8.87 -2.94
N PHE A 47 -2.34 -9.37 -3.99
CA PHE A 47 -1.68 -8.58 -5.03
C PHE A 47 -2.22 -9.04 -6.39
N THR A 48 -3.46 -8.69 -6.68
CA THR A 48 -4.18 -9.15 -7.87
C THR A 48 -4.62 -7.99 -8.74
N HIS A 49 -5.92 -7.87 -9.00
CA HIS A 49 -6.57 -6.81 -9.75
C HIS A 49 -7.93 -6.51 -9.12
N GLU A 50 -8.50 -5.34 -9.37
CA GLU A 50 -9.73 -4.84 -8.73
C GLU A 50 -10.88 -5.87 -8.70
N ALA A 51 -11.16 -6.56 -9.81
CA ALA A 51 -12.25 -7.54 -9.87
C ALA A 51 -12.02 -8.79 -9.01
N ALA A 52 -10.76 -9.20 -8.77
CA ALA A 52 -10.44 -10.34 -7.93
C ALA A 52 -10.50 -9.95 -6.46
N LEU A 53 -10.03 -8.74 -6.11
CA LEU A 53 -10.23 -8.19 -4.78
C LEU A 53 -11.72 -8.01 -4.47
N HIS A 54 -12.50 -7.47 -5.40
CA HIS A 54 -13.95 -7.31 -5.24
C HIS A 54 -14.61 -8.63 -4.90
N ARG A 55 -14.35 -9.67 -5.70
CA ARG A 55 -14.85 -11.02 -5.46
C ARG A 55 -14.39 -11.59 -4.12
N LEU A 56 -13.13 -11.40 -3.74
CA LEU A 56 -12.62 -11.81 -2.43
C LEU A 56 -13.40 -11.14 -1.30
N LEU A 57 -13.62 -9.82 -1.37
CA LEU A 57 -14.30 -9.05 -0.33
C LEU A 57 -15.77 -9.48 -0.18
N GLU A 58 -16.49 -9.66 -1.29
CA GLU A 58 -17.88 -10.16 -1.30
C GLU A 58 -17.99 -11.53 -0.62
N LEU A 59 -17.11 -12.47 -0.97
CA LEU A 59 -17.14 -13.84 -0.46
C LEU A 59 -16.61 -13.97 0.98
N SER A 60 -15.96 -12.94 1.51
CA SER A 60 -15.24 -13.01 2.78
C SER A 60 -15.70 -12.00 3.83
N SER A 61 -16.81 -11.30 3.62
CA SER A 61 -17.30 -10.20 4.48
C SER A 61 -17.30 -10.52 5.99
N SER A 62 -17.63 -11.76 6.38
CA SER A 62 -17.63 -12.24 7.77
C SER A 62 -16.49 -13.21 8.11
N ALA A 63 -15.54 -13.42 7.20
CA ALA A 63 -14.44 -14.37 7.39
C ALA A 63 -13.43 -13.85 8.43
N PRO A 64 -12.92 -14.72 9.32
CA PRO A 64 -12.20 -14.29 10.53
C PRO A 64 -10.73 -13.87 10.29
N PHE A 65 -10.21 -13.99 9.07
CA PHE A 65 -8.80 -13.68 8.77
C PHE A 65 -8.53 -12.20 8.63
N SER A 66 -7.27 -11.79 8.83
CA SER A 66 -6.82 -10.44 8.47
C SER A 66 -6.45 -10.35 6.99
N LEU A 67 -6.58 -9.17 6.38
CA LEU A 67 -6.30 -8.96 4.95
C LEU A 67 -5.18 -7.92 4.76
N ILE A 68 -4.18 -8.25 3.97
CA ILE A 68 -3.21 -7.32 3.41
C ILE A 68 -3.47 -7.25 1.92
N THR A 69 -3.79 -6.07 1.37
CA THR A 69 -3.93 -5.89 -0.08
C THR A 69 -3.01 -4.79 -0.59
N GLY A 70 -2.32 -5.08 -1.68
CA GLY A 70 -1.61 -4.11 -2.51
C GLY A 70 -2.17 -4.00 -3.91
N THR A 71 -3.41 -4.44 -4.11
CA THR A 71 -4.14 -4.26 -5.38
C THR A 71 -4.40 -2.77 -5.62
N SER A 72 -3.90 -2.25 -6.74
CA SER A 72 -4.10 -0.86 -7.18
C SER A 72 -5.33 -0.72 -8.09
N GLY A 73 -5.67 0.52 -8.46
CA GLY A 73 -6.82 0.80 -9.35
C GLY A 73 -8.17 0.81 -8.65
N LEU A 74 -8.19 0.88 -7.31
CA LEU A 74 -9.43 0.75 -6.54
C LEU A 74 -10.35 1.96 -6.70
N HIS A 75 -11.63 1.66 -6.95
CA HIS A 75 -12.75 2.61 -6.98
C HIS A 75 -13.48 2.73 -5.62
N PRO A 76 -14.34 3.76 -5.42
CA PRO A 76 -15.06 3.98 -4.17
C PRO A 76 -15.80 2.74 -3.61
N GLU A 77 -16.37 1.88 -4.47
CA GLU A 77 -17.03 0.66 -4.02
C GLU A 77 -16.07 -0.34 -3.35
N HIS A 78 -14.82 -0.44 -3.82
CA HIS A 78 -13.81 -1.31 -3.22
C HIS A 78 -13.45 -0.82 -1.82
N TYR A 79 -13.31 0.50 -1.64
CA TYR A 79 -13.04 1.08 -0.33
C TYR A 79 -14.22 0.91 0.63
N ALA A 80 -15.47 0.91 0.14
CA ALA A 80 -16.62 0.60 0.97
C ALA A 80 -16.58 -0.85 1.49
N LEU A 81 -16.27 -1.81 0.61
CA LEU A 81 -16.12 -3.21 0.98
C LEU A 81 -14.95 -3.45 1.95
N LEU A 82 -13.80 -2.77 1.74
CA LEU A 82 -12.66 -2.82 2.66
C LEU A 82 -13.05 -2.30 4.06
N ARG A 83 -13.84 -1.22 4.14
CA ARG A 83 -14.34 -0.69 5.42
C ARG A 83 -15.30 -1.65 6.11
N GLN A 84 -16.23 -2.25 5.37
CA GLN A 84 -17.16 -3.25 5.91
C GLN A 84 -16.39 -4.45 6.50
N ARG A 85 -15.38 -4.95 5.78
CA ARG A 85 -14.51 -6.01 6.28
C ARG A 85 -13.74 -5.59 7.54
N ALA A 86 -13.27 -4.34 7.56
CA ALA A 86 -12.51 -3.78 8.68
C ALA A 86 -13.30 -3.69 9.99
N GLU A 87 -14.63 -3.81 9.96
CA GLU A 87 -15.46 -3.94 11.16
C GLU A 87 -15.22 -5.26 11.91
N HIS A 88 -14.74 -6.29 11.21
CA HIS A 88 -14.64 -7.66 11.73
C HIS A 88 -13.19 -8.16 11.87
N SER A 89 -12.27 -7.62 11.08
CA SER A 89 -10.87 -8.08 11.03
C SER A 89 -9.92 -6.93 10.68
N ALA A 90 -8.63 -7.09 10.95
CA ALA A 90 -7.64 -6.11 10.53
C ALA A 90 -7.46 -6.14 9.00
N VAL A 91 -7.47 -4.97 8.37
CA VAL A 91 -7.27 -4.80 6.94
C VAL A 91 -6.17 -3.77 6.70
N LEU A 92 -5.08 -4.17 6.04
CA LEU A 92 -4.01 -3.29 5.59
C LEU A 92 -4.12 -3.10 4.08
N SER A 93 -4.43 -1.88 3.64
CA SER A 93 -4.54 -1.52 2.23
C SER A 93 -3.49 -0.49 1.86
N VAL A 94 -2.47 -0.91 1.11
CA VAL A 94 -1.30 -0.09 0.76
C VAL A 94 -0.98 -0.24 -0.73
N GLY A 95 -1.03 0.86 -1.48
CA GLY A 95 -0.81 0.84 -2.93
C GLY A 95 0.64 0.55 -3.33
N ASN A 96 1.60 0.77 -2.43
CA ASN A 96 3.01 0.49 -2.67
C ASN A 96 3.74 0.02 -1.40
N PHE A 97 4.08 -1.25 -1.34
CA PHE A 97 4.83 -1.86 -0.23
C PHE A 97 6.36 -1.68 -0.33
N SER A 98 6.87 -0.81 -1.23
CA SER A 98 8.29 -0.44 -1.20
C SER A 98 8.58 0.36 0.07
N MET A 99 9.44 -0.18 0.94
CA MET A 99 9.89 0.55 2.14
C MET A 99 10.61 1.87 1.78
N GLY A 100 11.29 1.92 0.63
CA GLY A 100 11.90 3.15 0.13
C GLY A 100 10.85 4.21 -0.25
N ALA A 101 9.71 3.80 -0.80
CA ALA A 101 8.62 4.71 -1.13
C ALA A 101 7.93 5.26 0.13
N LEU A 102 7.75 4.40 1.16
CA LEU A 102 7.23 4.80 2.46
C LEU A 102 8.20 5.74 3.21
N LEU A 103 9.51 5.46 3.15
CA LEU A 103 10.53 6.36 3.69
C LEU A 103 10.52 7.73 3.01
N ALA A 104 10.43 7.75 1.68
CA ALA A 104 10.31 8.98 0.92
C ALA A 104 9.04 9.76 1.28
N LYS A 105 7.89 9.09 1.47
CA LYS A 105 6.68 9.73 1.99
C LYS A 105 6.93 10.38 3.35
N ALA A 106 7.56 9.66 4.29
CA ALA A 106 7.91 10.23 5.60
C ALA A 106 8.84 11.45 5.51
N GLN A 107 9.79 11.45 4.58
CA GLN A 107 10.64 12.62 4.30
C GLN A 107 9.84 13.82 3.77
N ILE A 108 8.87 13.57 2.89
CA ILE A 108 7.98 14.60 2.34
C ILE A 108 7.11 15.19 3.45
N GLU A 109 6.54 14.37 4.34
CA GLU A 109 5.75 14.84 5.48
C GLU A 109 6.55 15.71 6.45
N LEU A 110 7.81 15.34 6.68
CA LEU A 110 8.74 16.14 7.46
C LEU A 110 9.00 17.48 6.75
N ALA A 111 9.36 17.45 5.47
CA ALA A 111 9.61 18.64 4.67
C ALA A 111 8.39 19.58 4.65
N ALA A 112 7.19 19.04 4.46
CA ALA A 112 5.93 19.79 4.44
C ALA A 112 5.67 20.50 5.79
N SER A 113 5.93 19.80 6.91
CA SER A 113 5.84 20.37 8.26
C SER A 113 6.77 21.58 8.47
N PHE A 114 7.95 21.57 7.84
CA PHE A 114 8.88 22.70 7.87
C PHE A 114 8.46 23.80 6.90
N ALA A 115 8.11 23.45 5.66
CA ALA A 115 7.70 24.37 4.61
C ALA A 115 6.48 25.22 5.02
N GLN A 116 5.46 24.61 5.64
CA GLN A 116 4.30 25.34 6.16
C GLN A 116 4.70 26.44 7.17
N LYS A 117 5.72 26.20 7.99
CA LYS A 117 6.19 27.19 8.97
C LYS A 117 7.02 28.31 8.34
N LEU A 118 7.74 28.01 7.26
CA LEU A 118 8.55 28.99 6.54
C LEU A 118 7.72 29.85 5.59
N GLY A 119 6.67 29.27 4.98
CA GLY A 119 5.86 29.89 3.95
C GLY A 119 6.60 30.07 2.62
N GLY A 120 5.85 30.24 1.52
CA GLY A 120 6.41 30.51 0.19
C GLY A 120 7.16 29.33 -0.46
N TRP A 121 6.86 28.10 -0.03
CA TRP A 121 7.36 26.89 -0.67
C TRP A 121 6.29 26.29 -1.56
N GLU A 122 6.68 25.91 -2.77
CA GLU A 122 5.84 25.20 -3.74
C GLU A 122 6.42 23.81 -3.99
N ALA A 123 5.58 22.85 -4.35
CA ALA A 123 6.01 21.49 -4.62
C ALA A 123 5.42 20.93 -5.93
N ALA A 124 6.05 19.88 -6.45
CA ALA A 124 5.57 19.12 -7.59
C ALA A 124 6.03 17.65 -7.49
N VAL A 125 5.32 16.77 -8.18
CA VAL A 125 5.66 15.34 -8.28
C VAL A 125 5.84 14.93 -9.73
N VAL A 126 6.90 14.18 -10.03
CA VAL A 126 7.10 13.48 -11.29
C VAL A 126 6.90 11.98 -11.07
N ASP A 127 5.99 11.39 -11.84
CA ASP A 127 5.54 10.00 -11.76
C ASP A 127 5.90 9.22 -13.02
N LEU A 128 6.96 8.42 -12.97
CA LEU A 128 7.44 7.65 -14.11
C LEU A 128 7.16 6.15 -13.93
N HIS A 129 6.55 5.52 -14.93
CA HIS A 129 6.31 4.08 -14.97
C HIS A 129 6.47 3.51 -16.39
N HIS A 130 6.52 2.18 -16.50
CA HIS A 130 6.44 1.48 -17.79
C HIS A 130 5.20 1.88 -18.61
N SER A 131 5.29 1.68 -19.93
CA SER A 131 4.23 2.04 -20.89
C SER A 131 2.89 1.34 -20.65
N GLU A 132 2.90 0.13 -20.09
CA GLU A 132 1.68 -0.67 -19.88
C GLU A 132 0.91 -0.35 -18.59
N LYS A 133 1.40 0.57 -17.74
CA LYS A 133 0.70 0.89 -16.49
C LYS A 133 -0.57 1.69 -16.79
N ALA A 134 -1.72 1.10 -16.45
CA ALA A 134 -3.04 1.64 -16.78
C ALA A 134 -3.41 2.91 -16.00
N ASP A 135 -3.07 2.98 -14.70
CA ASP A 135 -3.37 4.14 -13.86
C ASP A 135 -2.37 5.28 -14.06
N SER A 136 -2.87 6.51 -14.13
CA SER A 136 -2.08 7.74 -14.24
C SER A 136 -2.86 8.93 -13.66
N PRO A 137 -2.34 9.66 -12.66
CA PRO A 137 -1.08 9.39 -11.93
C PRO A 137 -1.11 8.10 -11.11
N SER A 138 0.07 7.60 -10.72
CA SER A 138 0.15 6.44 -9.83
C SER A 138 -0.33 6.77 -8.41
N ALA A 139 -0.80 5.74 -7.70
CA ALA A 139 -1.18 5.86 -6.30
C ALA A 139 -0.06 6.41 -5.39
N THR A 140 1.21 6.06 -5.66
CA THR A 140 2.36 6.61 -4.92
C THR A 140 2.53 8.11 -5.16
N ALA A 141 2.37 8.57 -6.41
CA ALA A 141 2.48 10.00 -6.71
C ALA A 141 1.37 10.83 -6.05
N ILE A 142 0.14 10.28 -6.04
CA ILE A 142 -0.99 10.87 -5.32
C ILE A 142 -0.69 10.91 -3.81
N SER A 143 -0.26 9.79 -3.23
CA SER A 143 0.10 9.70 -1.80
C SER A 143 1.19 10.72 -1.41
N TRP A 144 2.19 10.93 -2.26
CA TRP A 144 3.26 11.91 -2.02
C TRP A 144 2.77 13.36 -2.12
N ARG A 145 1.90 13.68 -3.09
CA ARG A 145 1.26 14.98 -3.18
C ARG A 145 0.40 15.24 -1.93
N ASP A 146 -0.44 14.27 -1.56
CA ASP A 146 -1.35 14.39 -0.42
C ASP A 146 -0.59 14.51 0.91
N ALA A 147 0.57 13.84 1.03
CA ALA A 147 1.47 13.98 2.18
C ALA A 147 1.98 15.43 2.36
N TRP A 148 2.19 16.15 1.26
CA TRP A 148 2.54 17.56 1.26
C TRP A 148 1.32 18.48 1.51
N GLU A 149 0.26 18.33 0.73
CA GLU A 149 -0.93 19.19 0.76
C GLU A 149 -1.74 19.05 2.06
N SER A 150 -1.64 17.92 2.76
CA SER A 150 -2.24 17.75 4.10
C SER A 150 -1.62 18.64 5.18
N ARG A 151 -0.48 19.27 4.90
CA ARG A 151 0.30 20.08 5.85
C ARG A 151 0.57 21.49 5.38
N VAL A 152 0.70 21.69 4.06
CA VAL A 152 0.93 23.01 3.46
C VAL A 152 -0.39 23.58 2.96
N GLU A 153 -0.87 24.63 3.65
CA GLU A 153 -2.13 25.30 3.32
C GLU A 153 -2.05 25.99 1.96
N ASP A 154 -3.17 26.02 1.23
CA ASP A 154 -3.31 26.59 -0.12
C ASP A 154 -2.30 26.04 -1.16
N SER A 155 -1.67 24.90 -0.88
CA SER A 155 -0.79 24.21 -1.82
C SER A 155 -1.60 23.51 -2.92
N ALA A 156 -1.11 23.61 -4.15
CA ALA A 156 -1.59 22.84 -5.30
C ALA A 156 -0.40 22.23 -6.04
N ALA A 157 0.12 21.12 -5.53
CA ALA A 157 1.33 20.49 -6.05
C ALA A 157 0.99 19.65 -7.30
N PRO A 158 1.40 20.06 -8.52
CA PRO A 158 1.06 19.33 -9.73
C PRO A 158 1.77 17.98 -9.79
N ILE A 159 1.12 17.02 -10.44
CA ILE A 159 1.72 15.72 -10.76
C ILE A 159 1.90 15.59 -12.27
N SER A 160 3.14 15.40 -12.72
CA SER A 160 3.48 15.11 -14.11
C SER A 160 3.75 13.62 -14.28
N SER A 161 2.95 12.94 -15.09
CA SER A 161 3.03 11.47 -15.26
C SER A 161 3.60 11.09 -16.63
N LEU A 162 4.60 10.23 -16.62
CA LEU A 162 5.29 9.71 -17.79
C LEU A 162 5.13 8.18 -17.86
N ARG A 163 4.85 7.66 -19.06
CA ARG A 163 4.71 6.23 -19.33
C ARG A 163 5.65 5.84 -20.46
N MET A 164 6.77 5.21 -20.13
CA MET A 164 7.79 4.85 -21.12
C MET A 164 8.59 3.61 -20.72
N GLY A 165 9.08 2.89 -21.74
CA GLY A 165 9.91 1.71 -21.56
C GLY A 165 9.24 0.56 -20.82
N ASP A 166 10.06 -0.33 -20.31
CA ASP A 166 9.73 -1.56 -19.58
C ASP A 166 10.12 -1.51 -18.08
N GLY A 167 10.66 -0.37 -17.63
CA GLY A 167 11.13 -0.15 -16.26
C GLY A 167 10.03 -0.18 -15.19
N VAL A 168 10.40 -0.34 -13.91
CA VAL A 168 9.42 -0.60 -12.84
C VAL A 168 8.66 0.67 -12.44
N SER A 169 9.30 1.58 -11.71
CA SER A 169 8.74 2.88 -11.32
C SER A 169 9.83 3.83 -10.79
N GLU A 170 9.64 5.12 -11.03
CA GLU A 170 10.43 6.20 -10.45
C GLU A 170 9.51 7.35 -10.03
N HIS A 171 9.80 7.92 -8.87
CA HIS A 171 9.07 9.03 -8.28
C HIS A 171 10.06 10.09 -7.83
N LEU A 172 9.83 11.32 -8.25
CA LEU A 172 10.56 12.48 -7.78
C LEU A 172 9.57 13.47 -7.18
N PHE A 173 9.74 13.78 -5.90
CA PHE A 173 9.11 14.94 -5.26
C PHE A 173 10.12 16.08 -5.23
N VAL A 174 9.69 17.26 -5.67
CA VAL A 174 10.48 18.48 -5.60
C VAL A 174 9.70 19.47 -4.76
N ALA A 175 10.38 20.14 -3.82
CA ALA A 175 9.86 21.35 -3.19
C ALA A 175 10.89 22.48 -3.31
N ALA A 176 10.44 23.67 -3.67
CA ALA A 176 11.28 24.83 -3.91
C ALA A 176 10.79 26.03 -3.10
N GLY A 177 11.74 26.75 -2.51
CA GLY A 177 11.53 27.99 -1.79
C GLY A 177 12.46 29.09 -2.33
N ALA A 178 12.64 30.16 -1.56
CA ALA A 178 13.44 31.30 -1.99
C ALA A 178 14.94 30.94 -2.16
N GLY A 179 15.35 30.64 -3.40
CA GLY A 179 16.74 30.42 -3.78
C GLY A 179 17.25 28.99 -3.59
N GLU A 180 16.39 28.06 -3.17
CA GLU A 180 16.75 26.66 -2.94
C GLU A 180 15.63 25.69 -3.32
N ARG A 181 16.01 24.43 -3.50
CA ARG A 181 15.06 23.33 -3.68
C ARG A 181 15.59 22.06 -3.03
N ILE A 182 14.66 21.22 -2.60
CA ILE A 182 14.92 19.87 -2.13
C ILE A 182 14.26 18.87 -3.06
N GLU A 183 14.88 17.70 -3.18
CA GLU A 183 14.43 16.63 -4.05
C GLU A 183 14.42 15.32 -3.25
N VAL A 184 13.30 14.60 -3.28
CA VAL A 184 13.17 13.25 -2.75
C VAL A 184 12.90 12.31 -3.92
N THR A 185 13.86 11.42 -4.21
CA THR A 185 13.76 10.49 -5.33
C THR A 185 13.68 9.05 -4.85
N HIS A 186 12.71 8.30 -5.36
CA HIS A 186 12.60 6.86 -5.19
C HIS A 186 12.63 6.17 -6.55
N ARG A 187 13.53 5.20 -6.74
CA ARG A 187 13.61 4.34 -7.93
C ARG A 187 13.44 2.89 -7.54
N LEU A 188 12.42 2.25 -8.10
CA LEU A 188 12.20 0.84 -7.90
C LEU A 188 12.99 0.06 -8.97
N LEU A 189 14.07 -0.60 -8.56
CA LEU A 189 14.94 -1.32 -9.51
C LEU A 189 14.38 -2.70 -9.91
N ASN A 190 13.60 -3.32 -9.02
CA ASN A 190 12.94 -4.61 -9.26
C ASN A 190 11.70 -4.77 -8.38
N ARG A 191 10.76 -5.63 -8.78
CA ARG A 191 9.49 -5.84 -8.05
C ARG A 191 9.68 -6.58 -6.72
N SER A 192 10.77 -7.33 -6.54
CA SER A 192 11.07 -8.01 -5.27
C SER A 192 11.34 -7.05 -4.11
N SER A 193 11.69 -5.78 -4.38
CA SER A 193 11.91 -4.77 -3.34
C SER A 193 10.67 -4.51 -2.46
N SER A 194 9.46 -4.84 -2.92
CA SER A 194 8.24 -4.71 -2.11
C SER A 194 8.06 -5.84 -1.08
N ALA A 195 8.78 -6.96 -1.22
CA ALA A 195 8.60 -8.13 -0.35
C ALA A 195 8.92 -7.81 1.12
N ALA A 196 9.96 -7.02 1.37
CA ALA A 196 10.31 -6.59 2.72
C ALA A 196 9.17 -5.81 3.39
N GLY A 197 8.51 -4.90 2.66
CA GLY A 197 7.38 -4.15 3.19
C GLY A 197 6.16 -5.03 3.45
N VAL A 198 5.91 -6.04 2.61
CA VAL A 198 4.86 -7.04 2.88
C VAL A 198 5.15 -7.80 4.16
N MET A 199 6.39 -8.25 4.38
CA MET A 199 6.79 -8.94 5.61
C MET A 199 6.62 -8.06 6.86
N ILE A 200 6.96 -6.77 6.76
CA ILE A 200 6.69 -5.80 7.83
C ILE A 200 5.18 -5.65 8.04
N GLY A 201 4.39 -5.59 6.97
CA GLY A 201 2.94 -5.53 7.02
C GLY A 201 2.30 -6.75 7.70
N ILE A 202 2.86 -7.96 7.48
CA ILE A 202 2.46 -9.18 8.20
C ILE A 202 2.71 -9.01 9.70
N GLY A 203 3.91 -8.57 10.09
CA GLY A 203 4.22 -8.33 11.50
C GLY A 203 3.30 -7.27 12.14
N PHE A 204 3.02 -6.19 11.42
CA PHE A 204 2.12 -5.12 11.85
C PHE A 204 0.69 -5.62 12.07
N ILE A 205 0.11 -6.29 11.07
CA ILE A 205 -1.31 -6.66 11.11
C ILE A 205 -1.62 -7.71 12.19
N GLN A 206 -0.65 -8.55 12.54
CA GLN A 206 -0.79 -9.56 13.61
C GLN A 206 -1.08 -8.96 14.99
N SER A 207 -0.66 -7.72 15.24
CA SER A 207 -0.88 -7.01 16.51
C SER A 207 -2.06 -6.04 16.47
N CYS A 208 -2.70 -5.89 15.32
CA CYS A 208 -3.76 -4.89 15.15
C CYS A 208 -5.14 -5.45 15.54
N PRO A 209 -5.98 -4.66 16.24
CA PRO A 209 -7.41 -4.96 16.32
C PRO A 209 -8.09 -4.83 14.94
N ALA A 210 -9.38 -5.15 14.88
CA ALA A 210 -10.19 -4.87 13.69
C ALA A 210 -10.12 -3.37 13.34
N GLY A 211 -9.90 -3.08 12.06
CA GLY A 211 -9.68 -1.72 11.58
C GLY A 211 -9.07 -1.68 10.19
N LEU A 212 -9.25 -0.55 9.51
CA LEU A 212 -8.64 -0.27 8.22
C LEU A 212 -7.37 0.55 8.42
N TYR A 213 -6.26 0.00 7.96
CA TYR A 213 -4.91 0.55 8.09
C TYR A 213 -4.32 0.86 6.73
N HIS A 214 -3.43 1.83 6.70
CA HIS A 214 -2.87 2.42 5.48
C HIS A 214 -1.35 2.61 5.61
N GLU A 215 -0.76 3.28 4.63
CA GLU A 215 0.69 3.56 4.55
C GLU A 215 1.22 4.22 5.83
N ASP A 216 0.48 5.17 6.40
CA ASP A 216 0.85 5.86 7.63
C ASP A 216 0.91 4.93 8.84
N SER A 217 0.07 3.91 8.87
CA SER A 217 0.09 2.91 9.92
C SER A 217 1.38 2.11 9.89
N LEU A 218 1.88 1.75 8.69
CA LEU A 218 3.16 1.08 8.52
C LEU A 218 4.35 1.99 8.83
N ILE A 219 4.32 3.25 8.37
CA ILE A 219 5.38 4.22 8.66
C ILE A 219 5.51 4.39 10.18
N ASN A 220 4.41 4.62 10.88
CA ASN A 220 4.39 4.76 12.34
C ASN A 220 4.87 3.49 13.04
N PHE A 221 4.42 2.32 12.59
CA PHE A 221 4.89 1.04 13.14
C PHE A 221 6.41 0.90 13.01
N VAL A 222 6.99 1.19 11.84
CA VAL A 222 8.44 1.10 11.63
C VAL A 222 9.21 2.11 12.48
N MET A 223 8.71 3.34 12.62
CA MET A 223 9.38 4.39 13.41
C MET A 223 9.34 4.13 14.92
N GLN A 224 8.37 3.35 15.40
CA GLN A 224 8.21 3.03 16.83
C GLN A 224 8.85 1.69 17.23
N ARG A 225 9.32 0.89 16.28
CA ARG A 225 10.04 -0.34 16.60
C ARG A 225 11.36 0.03 17.28
N GLU A 226 11.56 -0.48 18.49
CA GLU A 226 12.89 -0.53 19.07
C GLU A 226 13.79 -1.37 18.15
N SER A 227 15.05 -0.97 18.00
CA SER A 227 16.04 -1.78 17.32
C SER A 227 16.30 -3.02 18.18
N ASP A 228 15.53 -4.07 17.95
CA ASP A 228 15.91 -5.40 18.43
C ASP A 228 17.26 -5.73 17.76
N GLU A 229 18.33 -5.70 18.57
CA GLU A 229 19.75 -5.91 18.23
C GLU A 229 20.58 -4.66 17.85
N ALA A 230 21.23 -4.09 18.87
CA ALA A 230 22.59 -3.54 18.78
C ALA A 230 23.49 -4.29 19.76
#